data_AF-A0A813R796-F1
#
_entry.id   AF-A0A813R796-F1
#
_cell.length_a   1.000
_cell.length_b   1.000
_cell.length_c   1.000
_cell.angle_alpha   90.00
_cell.angle_beta   90.00
_cell.angle_gamma   90.00
#
_symmetry.space_group_name_H-M   'P 1'
#
loop_
_entity.id
_entity.type
_entity.pdbx_description
1 polymer ?
#
loop_
_entity_poly.entity_id
_entity_poly.type
_entity_poly.pdbx_seq_one_letter_code
_entity_poly.pdbx_strand_id
1 'polypeptide(L)'
;MLYNNLYWNYLTIFVLYCFLLIKPVSNQGLACFKCMTTNPSDDGCRDPFSSVINPVQTNCQATSVGKNGTFPARFCVKISGRVLSIDSGGNNSLLNTFIYYRTCVVDNIMESTKSLESSGNFRLKHFQNMPGTIRLQGTMSLCIYDGCNQARNYYSSLSIILMSSFFLIFKHYY
;
A
#
# COMPACT_ATOMS: atom_id res chain seq x y z
N MET A 1 14.69 26.75 -45.45
CA MET A 1 15.10 27.15 -44.08
C MET A 1 13.94 27.18 -43.07
N LEU A 2 12.69 27.48 -43.47
CA LEU A 2 11.53 27.50 -42.56
C LEU A 2 11.16 26.13 -41.93
N TYR A 3 11.37 25.03 -42.66
CA TYR A 3 11.02 23.67 -42.21
C TYR A 3 11.85 23.21 -40.99
N ASN A 4 13.13 23.59 -40.94
CA ASN A 4 13.98 23.28 -39.79
C ASN A 4 13.48 23.98 -38.52
N ASN A 5 13.05 25.24 -38.63
CA ASN A 5 12.52 25.98 -37.48
C ASN A 5 11.25 25.35 -36.90
N LEU A 6 10.37 24.80 -37.74
CA LEU A 6 9.15 24.14 -37.28
C LEU A 6 9.48 22.87 -36.46
N TYR A 7 10.42 22.05 -36.94
CA TYR A 7 10.85 20.83 -36.26
C TYR A 7 11.47 21.12 -34.88
N TRP A 8 12.32 22.14 -34.78
CA TRP A 8 12.90 22.56 -33.50
C TRP A 8 11.84 23.07 -32.50
N ASN A 9 10.77 23.71 -32.97
CA ASN A 9 9.65 24.11 -32.11
C ASN A 9 8.86 22.91 -31.57
N TYR A 10 8.58 21.88 -32.39
CA TYR A 10 7.93 20.67 -31.90
C TYR A 10 8.80 19.88 -30.91
N LEU A 11 10.11 19.80 -31.16
CA LEU A 11 11.06 19.15 -30.25
C LEU A 11 11.12 19.87 -28.90
N THR A 12 11.18 21.21 -28.89
CA THR A 12 11.22 22.00 -27.66
C THR A 12 9.91 21.90 -26.87
N ILE A 13 8.75 21.94 -27.54
CA ILE A 13 7.45 21.71 -26.89
C ILE A 13 7.37 20.31 -26.29
N PHE A 14 7.83 19.28 -27.00
CA PHE A 14 7.85 17.90 -26.52
C PHE A 14 8.77 17.74 -25.29
N VAL A 15 9.94 18.38 -25.29
CA VAL A 15 10.87 18.37 -24.15
C VAL A 15 10.25 19.10 -22.96
N LEU A 16 9.64 20.26 -23.15
CA LEU A 16 8.95 21.00 -22.08
C LEU A 16 7.77 20.19 -21.50
N TYR A 17 6.99 19.53 -22.36
CA TYR A 17 5.93 18.63 -21.93
C TYR A 17 6.49 17.46 -21.10
N CYS A 18 7.58 16.83 -21.55
CA CYS A 18 8.26 15.78 -20.78
C CYS A 18 8.76 16.28 -19.41
N PHE A 19 9.34 17.48 -19.35
CA PHE A 19 9.79 18.09 -18.08
C PHE A 19 8.62 18.37 -17.12
N LEU A 20 7.47 18.78 -17.63
CA LEU A 20 6.25 18.98 -16.82
C LEU A 20 5.66 17.66 -16.28
N LEU A 21 5.98 16.53 -16.90
CA LEU A 21 5.58 15.19 -16.41
C LEU A 21 6.50 14.66 -15.30
N ILE A 22 7.67 15.25 -15.09
CA ILE A 22 8.59 14.85 -14.01
C ILE A 22 8.05 15.42 -12.70
N LYS A 23 7.27 14.63 -11.96
CA LYS A 23 6.91 15.00 -10.59
C LYS A 23 8.16 14.98 -9.71
N PRO A 24 8.36 16.00 -8.84
CA PRO A 24 9.45 15.96 -7.88
C PRO A 24 9.31 14.73 -6.99
N VAL A 25 10.38 13.92 -6.91
CA VAL A 25 10.44 12.78 -5.99
C VAL A 25 10.56 13.36 -4.58
N SER A 26 9.45 13.45 -3.87
CA SER A 26 9.47 13.81 -2.45
C SER A 26 9.93 12.59 -1.65
N ASN A 27 10.98 12.73 -0.83
CA ASN A 27 11.39 11.75 0.18
C ASN A 27 10.40 11.74 1.36
N GLN A 28 9.16 11.41 1.05
CA GLN A 28 8.04 11.34 1.99
C GLN A 28 7.77 9.87 2.30
N GLY A 29 7.44 9.58 3.56
CA GLY A 29 6.98 8.24 3.93
C GLY A 29 5.65 7.96 3.25
N LEU A 30 5.41 6.70 2.87
CA LEU A 30 4.16 6.32 2.21
C LEU A 30 2.93 6.74 3.03
N ALA A 31 1.85 7.07 2.33
CA ALA A 31 0.55 7.23 2.93
C ALA A 31 -0.13 5.86 3.06
N CYS A 32 -0.35 5.35 4.27
CA CYS A 32 -0.94 4.02 4.48
C CYS A 32 -2.22 4.10 5.31
N PHE A 33 -3.17 3.19 5.04
CA PHE A 33 -4.28 2.97 5.97
C PHE A 33 -3.73 2.35 7.25
N LYS A 34 -4.12 2.91 8.41
CA LYS A 34 -3.75 2.37 9.72
C LYS A 34 -5.00 2.08 10.52
N CYS A 35 -5.18 0.83 10.88
CA CYS A 35 -6.31 0.40 11.69
C CYS A 35 -5.99 -0.94 12.34
N MET A 36 -6.70 -1.23 13.43
CA MET A 36 -6.74 -2.55 14.03
C MET A 36 -8.14 -2.82 14.55
N THR A 37 -8.66 -4.01 14.27
CA THR A 37 -9.85 -4.50 14.96
C THR A 37 -9.77 -6.00 15.18
N THR A 38 -10.34 -6.44 16.29
CA THR A 38 -10.61 -7.84 16.63
C THR A 38 -12.10 -8.16 16.55
N ASN A 39 -12.94 -7.13 16.35
CA ASN A 39 -14.37 -7.28 16.25
C ASN A 39 -14.75 -7.63 14.80
N PRO A 40 -15.33 -8.81 14.55
CA PRO A 40 -15.73 -9.21 13.20
C PRO A 40 -16.85 -8.34 12.61
N SER A 41 -17.59 -7.62 13.46
CA SER A 41 -18.67 -6.68 13.11
C SER A 41 -18.19 -5.24 12.97
N ASP A 42 -16.91 -4.97 13.20
CA ASP A 42 -16.31 -3.66 12.96
C ASP A 42 -15.85 -3.57 11.51
N ASP A 43 -16.75 -3.05 10.68
CA ASP A 43 -16.49 -2.82 9.26
C ASP A 43 -15.42 -1.77 9.02
N GLY A 44 -15.05 -0.97 10.03
CA GLY A 44 -14.02 0.06 9.92
C GLY A 44 -12.73 -0.51 9.35
N CYS A 45 -12.04 -1.43 10.04
CA CYS A 45 -10.76 -1.93 9.55
C CYS A 45 -10.87 -3.08 8.53
N ARG A 46 -12.02 -3.77 8.50
CA ARG A 46 -12.30 -4.88 7.59
C ARG A 46 -12.67 -4.38 6.19
N ASP A 47 -13.55 -3.39 6.10
CA ASP A 47 -14.11 -2.82 4.87
C ASP A 47 -13.38 -1.51 4.48
N PRO A 48 -12.81 -1.42 3.27
CA PRO A 48 -12.14 -0.20 2.79
C PRO A 48 -13.08 0.94 2.35
N PHE A 49 -14.38 0.71 2.23
CA PHE A 49 -15.33 1.65 1.64
C PHE A 49 -15.87 2.67 2.65
N SER A 50 -15.69 2.42 3.95
CA SER A 50 -15.93 3.43 4.97
C SER A 50 -14.74 4.38 5.08
N SER A 51 -14.63 5.28 4.09
CA SER A 51 -13.64 6.37 4.06
C SER A 51 -13.74 7.31 5.25
N VAL A 52 -14.88 7.30 5.95
CA VAL A 52 -15.15 8.11 7.16
C VAL A 52 -14.45 7.54 8.40
N ILE A 53 -14.13 6.24 8.45
CA ILE A 53 -13.65 5.56 9.67
C ILE A 53 -12.14 5.26 9.64
N ASN A 54 -11.53 5.08 8.46
CA ASN A 54 -10.10 4.77 8.36
C ASN A 54 -9.28 5.92 7.77
N PRO A 55 -8.71 6.82 8.59
CA PRO A 55 -7.84 7.87 8.08
C PRO A 55 -6.58 7.25 7.47
N VAL A 56 -6.27 7.66 6.24
CA VAL A 56 -4.96 7.43 5.64
C VAL A 56 -3.95 8.27 6.41
N GLN A 57 -2.95 7.63 7.01
CA GLN A 57 -1.86 8.36 7.62
C GLN A 57 -0.85 8.73 6.54
N THR A 58 -0.83 10.01 6.15
CA THR A 58 0.19 10.60 5.28
C THR A 58 1.55 10.67 5.98
N ASN A 59 2.65 10.61 5.22
CA ASN A 59 4.02 10.66 5.77
C ASN A 59 4.24 9.60 6.87
N CYS A 60 3.79 8.37 6.63
CA CYS A 60 3.81 7.34 7.67
C CYS A 60 5.24 7.03 8.11
N GLN A 61 5.44 7.01 9.43
CA GLN A 61 6.72 6.73 10.07
C GLN A 61 6.59 5.43 10.87
N ALA A 62 7.65 4.62 10.85
CA ALA A 62 7.70 3.37 11.59
C ALA A 62 9.13 3.12 12.11
N THR A 63 9.25 2.27 13.14
CA THR A 63 10.54 1.80 13.64
C THR A 63 11.10 0.72 12.72
N SER A 64 12.43 0.64 12.61
CA SER A 64 13.13 -0.42 11.87
C SER A 64 13.83 -1.34 12.87
N VAL A 65 13.86 -2.64 12.59
CA VAL A 65 14.43 -3.63 13.52
C VAL A 65 15.93 -3.35 13.69
N GLY A 66 16.38 -3.21 14.94
CA GLY A 66 17.79 -2.94 15.26
C GLY A 66 18.23 -1.48 15.06
N LYS A 67 17.30 -0.54 14.81
CA LYS A 67 17.59 0.89 14.71
C LYS A 67 16.78 1.70 15.72
N ASN A 68 17.42 2.70 16.31
CA ASN A 68 16.73 3.63 17.21
C ASN A 68 16.08 4.77 16.41
N GLY A 69 14.90 5.21 16.84
CA GLY A 69 14.11 6.25 16.18
C GLY A 69 13.10 5.74 15.14
N THR A 70 12.43 6.69 14.50
CA THR A 70 11.41 6.44 13.48
C THR A 70 11.91 6.86 12.11
N PHE A 71 11.57 6.07 11.09
CA PHE A 71 12.00 6.29 9.71
C PHE A 71 10.79 6.33 8.77
N PRO A 72 10.92 7.02 7.62
CA PRO A 72 9.88 7.01 6.60
C PRO A 72 9.56 5.58 6.18
N ALA A 73 8.29 5.21 6.29
CA ALA A 73 7.85 3.88 5.89
C ALA A 73 8.00 3.69 4.39
N ARG A 74 8.46 2.49 3.99
CA ARG A 74 8.67 2.10 2.60
C ARG A 74 7.63 1.10 2.10
N PHE A 75 6.84 0.55 3.02
CA PHE A 75 5.82 -0.43 2.70
C PHE A 75 4.55 -0.17 3.52
N CYS A 76 3.40 -0.38 2.91
CA CYS A 76 2.16 -0.61 3.66
C CYS A 76 1.94 -2.11 3.79
N VAL A 77 1.47 -2.55 4.95
CA VAL A 77 1.11 -3.94 5.23
C VAL A 77 -0.37 -4.05 5.58
N LYS A 78 -0.99 -5.14 5.13
CA LYS A 78 -2.30 -5.62 5.60
C LYS A 78 -2.14 -7.04 6.11
N ILE A 79 -2.65 -7.30 7.31
CA ILE A 79 -2.60 -8.58 7.99
C ILE A 79 -4.02 -8.95 8.40
N SER A 80 -4.45 -10.17 8.11
CA SER A 80 -5.72 -10.68 8.60
C SER A 80 -5.66 -12.16 8.92
N GLY A 81 -6.25 -12.57 10.04
CA GLY A 81 -6.33 -13.97 10.38
C GLY A 81 -6.62 -14.25 11.84
N ARG A 82 -6.55 -15.53 12.22
CA ARG A 82 -6.93 -16.02 13.54
C ARG A 82 -5.70 -16.15 14.44
N VAL A 83 -5.80 -15.65 15.66
CA VAL A 83 -4.76 -15.81 16.68
C VAL A 83 -4.79 -17.25 17.22
N LEU A 84 -3.68 -17.96 17.06
CA LEU A 84 -3.52 -19.35 17.49
C LEU A 84 -2.90 -19.47 18.89
N SER A 85 -1.91 -18.63 19.20
CA SER A 85 -1.25 -18.63 20.51
C SER A 85 -0.60 -17.28 20.79
N ILE A 86 -0.40 -17.01 22.08
CA ILE A 86 0.17 -15.77 22.58
C ILE A 86 1.25 -16.17 23.59
N ASP A 87 2.48 -15.69 23.40
CA ASP A 87 3.57 -15.94 24.33
C ASP A 87 3.35 -15.17 25.66
N SER A 88 4.03 -15.60 26.73
CA SER A 88 3.96 -15.00 28.06
C SER A 88 4.15 -13.48 28.03
N GLY A 89 3.19 -12.74 28.59
CA GLY A 89 3.16 -11.27 28.60
C GLY A 89 2.15 -10.65 27.63
N GLY A 90 1.63 -11.42 26.67
CA GLY A 90 0.59 -10.92 25.77
C GLY A 90 -0.83 -10.99 26.36
N ASN A 91 -1.76 -10.30 25.72
CA ASN A 91 -3.16 -10.29 26.15
C ASN A 91 -3.90 -11.56 25.71
N ASN A 92 -4.09 -12.51 26.63
CA ASN A 92 -4.81 -13.77 26.40
C ASN A 92 -6.26 -13.58 25.89
N SER A 93 -6.87 -12.41 26.08
CA SER A 93 -8.19 -12.10 25.51
C SER A 93 -8.22 -12.12 23.97
N LEU A 94 -7.06 -12.04 23.32
CA LEU A 94 -6.96 -12.12 21.86
C LEU A 94 -6.91 -13.56 21.34
N LEU A 95 -6.77 -14.56 22.21
CA LEU A 95 -6.69 -15.96 21.80
C LEU A 95 -7.94 -16.35 21.01
N ASN A 96 -7.77 -17.05 19.90
CA ASN A 96 -8.86 -17.54 19.07
C ASN A 96 -9.70 -16.45 18.38
N THR A 97 -9.30 -15.18 18.48
CA THR A 97 -9.96 -14.05 17.81
C THR A 97 -9.44 -13.86 16.40
N PHE A 98 -10.29 -13.33 15.52
CA PHE A 98 -9.89 -12.91 14.19
C PHE A 98 -9.46 -11.45 14.24
N ILE A 99 -8.29 -11.12 13.69
CA ILE A 99 -7.79 -9.75 13.65
C ILE A 99 -7.71 -9.24 12.22
N TYR A 100 -7.98 -7.96 12.05
CA TYR A 100 -7.64 -7.20 10.86
C TYR A 100 -6.71 -6.07 11.27
N TYR A 101 -5.53 -6.01 10.68
CA TYR A 101 -4.49 -5.04 11.04
C TYR A 101 -3.87 -4.45 9.78
N ARG A 102 -3.81 -3.12 9.72
CA ARG A 102 -3.18 -2.38 8.63
C ARG A 102 -2.20 -1.40 9.26
N THR A 103 -0.98 -1.36 8.74
CA THR A 103 0.02 -0.39 9.20
C THR A 103 1.04 -0.08 8.11
N CYS A 104 1.99 0.78 8.42
CA CYS A 104 3.16 1.05 7.60
C CYS A 104 4.41 0.46 8.26
N VAL A 105 5.37 0.00 7.46
CA VAL A 105 6.63 -0.59 7.91
C VAL A 105 7.81 -0.10 7.06
N VAL A 106 8.99 -0.08 7.67
CA VAL A 106 10.24 0.36 7.01
C VAL A 106 10.90 -0.80 6.27
N ASP A 107 10.89 -1.99 6.89
CA ASP A 107 11.59 -3.17 6.42
C ASP A 107 10.63 -4.11 5.70
N ASN A 108 11.15 -4.85 4.72
CA ASN A 108 10.36 -5.91 4.10
C ASN A 108 10.26 -7.08 5.10
N ILE A 109 9.04 -7.33 5.56
CA ILE A 109 8.71 -8.38 6.53
C ILE A 109 8.30 -9.70 5.88
N MET A 110 8.29 -9.77 4.55
CA MET A 110 8.00 -10.99 3.79
C MET A 110 9.29 -11.70 3.37
N GLU A 111 9.29 -13.02 3.52
CA GLU A 111 10.45 -13.88 3.18
C GLU A 111 10.78 -13.86 1.68
N SER A 112 9.79 -13.60 0.82
CA SER A 112 10.00 -13.39 -0.61
C SER A 112 9.62 -11.96 -1.01
N THR A 113 10.59 -11.24 -1.58
CA THR A 113 10.40 -9.92 -2.21
C THR A 113 9.49 -9.95 -3.44
N LYS A 114 9.19 -11.15 -3.98
CA LYS A 114 8.30 -11.33 -5.14
C LYS A 114 6.85 -11.62 -4.77
N SER A 115 6.58 -12.15 -3.57
CA SER A 115 5.22 -12.40 -3.12
C SER A 115 4.66 -11.14 -2.48
N LEU A 116 3.73 -10.47 -3.16
CA LEU A 116 2.96 -9.34 -2.61
C LEU A 116 1.92 -9.79 -1.57
N GLU A 117 1.62 -11.09 -1.54
CA GLU A 117 0.67 -11.72 -0.63
C GLU A 117 1.21 -13.10 -0.20
N SER A 118 1.10 -13.42 1.08
CA SER A 118 1.47 -14.70 1.66
C SER A 118 0.38 -15.17 2.62
N SER A 119 0.07 -16.46 2.56
CA SER A 119 -0.94 -17.12 3.39
C SER A 119 -0.27 -18.22 4.19
N GLY A 120 -0.50 -18.26 5.51
CA GLY A 120 0.10 -19.27 6.38
C GLY A 120 0.15 -18.85 7.83
N ASN A 121 1.09 -19.44 8.56
CA ASN A 121 1.34 -19.16 9.96
C ASN A 121 2.49 -18.16 10.10
N PHE A 122 2.27 -17.04 10.75
CA PHE A 122 3.29 -16.04 11.00
C PHE A 122 3.28 -15.54 12.44
N ARG A 123 4.40 -14.92 12.83
CA ARG A 123 4.68 -14.46 14.19
C ARG A 123 4.78 -12.95 14.18
N LEU A 124 3.94 -12.29 14.97
CA LEU A 124 3.96 -10.84 15.15
C LEU A 124 4.58 -10.53 16.51
N LYS A 125 5.72 -9.84 16.50
CA LYS A 125 6.38 -9.33 17.70
C LYS A 125 5.99 -7.87 17.91
N HIS A 126 5.94 -7.42 19.17
CA HIS A 126 5.64 -6.03 19.54
C HIS A 126 4.33 -5.50 18.94
N PHE A 127 3.33 -6.37 18.85
CA PHE A 127 2.03 -6.00 18.32
C PHE A 127 1.34 -5.00 19.28
N GLN A 128 1.04 -3.80 18.79
CA GLN A 128 0.54 -2.66 19.60
C GLN A 128 1.34 -2.35 20.87
N ASN A 129 2.67 -2.46 20.83
CA ASN A 129 3.52 -2.28 22.03
C ASN A 129 3.21 -3.27 23.17
N MET A 130 2.43 -4.34 22.91
CA MET A 130 2.23 -5.40 23.90
C MET A 130 3.51 -6.25 24.00
N PRO A 131 3.93 -6.63 25.21
CA PRO A 131 4.99 -7.60 25.39
C PRO A 131 4.55 -8.97 24.86
N GLY A 132 5.47 -9.69 24.22
CA GLY A 132 5.23 -11.04 23.70
C GLY A 132 5.12 -11.14 22.17
N THR A 133 4.89 -12.38 21.71
CA THR A 133 4.71 -12.72 20.30
C THR A 133 3.32 -13.33 20.10
N ILE A 134 2.61 -12.86 19.09
CA ILE A 134 1.33 -13.42 18.66
C ILE A 134 1.60 -14.34 17.48
N ARG A 135 1.18 -15.62 17.58
CA ARG A 135 1.15 -16.53 16.43
C ARG A 135 -0.22 -16.45 15.77
N LEU A 136 -0.23 -16.18 14.47
CA LEU A 136 -1.43 -15.95 13.70
C LEU A 136 -1.45 -16.83 12.47
N GLN A 137 -2.61 -17.39 12.14
CA GLN A 137 -2.85 -18.10 10.90
C GLN A 137 -3.77 -17.27 10.00
N GLY A 138 -3.26 -16.87 8.84
CA GLY A 138 -4.04 -16.04 7.94
C GLY A 138 -3.24 -15.55 6.74
N THR A 139 -3.53 -14.34 6.31
CA THR A 139 -2.94 -13.71 5.13
C THR A 139 -2.23 -12.42 5.50
N MET A 140 -1.11 -12.16 4.83
CA MET A 140 -0.35 -10.93 4.92
C MET A 140 -0.04 -10.43 3.51
N SER A 141 -0.26 -9.15 3.26
CA SER A 141 0.10 -8.50 2.01
C SER A 141 0.92 -7.24 2.24
N LEU A 142 1.81 -6.96 1.28
CA LEU A 142 2.77 -5.86 1.32
C LEU A 142 2.73 -5.11 -0.01
N CYS A 143 2.85 -3.80 0.02
CA CYS A 143 2.81 -2.95 -1.17
C CYS A 143 3.56 -1.62 -0.94
N ILE A 144 3.91 -0.93 -2.03
CA ILE A 144 4.88 0.18 -2.04
C ILE A 144 4.32 1.53 -2.52
N TYR A 145 3.00 1.65 -2.69
CA TYR A 145 2.36 2.86 -3.19
C TYR A 145 1.36 3.41 -2.17
N ASP A 146 1.05 4.68 -2.25
CA ASP A 146 0.13 5.32 -1.32
C ASP A 146 -1.25 4.64 -1.35
N GLY A 147 -1.81 4.40 -0.18
CA GLY A 147 -3.12 3.77 0.01
C GLY A 147 -3.19 2.32 -0.46
N CYS A 148 -2.08 1.67 -0.81
CA CYS A 148 -2.09 0.35 -1.44
C CYS A 148 -2.65 -0.78 -0.56
N ASN A 149 -2.62 -0.59 0.76
CA ASN A 149 -3.22 -1.51 1.72
C ASN A 149 -4.72 -1.24 1.97
N GLN A 150 -5.35 -0.41 1.12
CA GLN A 150 -6.79 -0.44 0.90
C GLN A 150 -7.20 -1.80 0.34
N ALA A 151 -8.48 -2.19 0.47
CA ALA A 151 -8.90 -3.37 -0.29
C ALA A 151 -8.94 -3.05 -1.78
N ARG A 152 -8.62 -4.06 -2.60
CA ARG A 152 -8.49 -3.92 -4.05
C ARG A 152 -9.84 -3.51 -4.65
N ASN A 153 -9.85 -2.38 -5.35
CA ASN A 153 -10.86 -2.06 -6.35
C ASN A 153 -10.24 -2.22 -7.73
N TYR A 154 -10.89 -3.01 -8.58
CA TYR A 154 -10.61 -3.01 -10.01
C TYR A 154 -11.28 -1.79 -10.63
N TYR A 155 -10.55 -0.70 -10.78
CA TYR A 155 -11.00 0.42 -11.61
C TYR A 155 -10.48 0.22 -13.02
N SER A 156 -11.40 -0.01 -13.96
CA SER A 156 -11.08 0.05 -15.38
C SER A 156 -10.77 1.50 -15.72
N SER A 157 -9.52 1.78 -16.09
CA SER A 157 -9.08 3.13 -16.45
C SER A 157 -9.83 3.59 -17.70
N LEU A 158 -10.72 4.58 -17.54
CA LEU A 158 -11.44 5.23 -18.64
C LEU A 158 -10.45 5.75 -19.70
N SER A 159 -9.25 6.14 -19.29
CA SER A 159 -8.16 6.57 -20.17
C SER A 159 -7.69 5.47 -21.12
N ILE A 160 -7.65 4.21 -20.67
CA ILE A 160 -7.28 3.06 -21.50
C ILE A 160 -8.40 2.75 -22.50
N ILE A 161 -9.67 2.88 -22.08
CA ILE A 161 -10.84 2.70 -22.95
C ILE A 161 -10.92 3.79 -24.02
N LEU A 162 -10.65 5.05 -23.63
CA LEU A 162 -10.62 6.17 -24.57
C LEU A 162 -9.46 6.03 -25.56
N MET A 163 -8.28 5.58 -25.09
CA MET A 163 -7.15 5.37 -25.98
C MET A 163 -7.37 4.23 -26.97
N SER A 164 -7.94 3.10 -26.54
CA SER A 164 -8.28 2.02 -27.47
C SER A 164 -9.34 2.44 -28.48
N SER A 165 -10.34 3.23 -28.06
CA SER A 165 -11.35 3.76 -28.99
C SER A 165 -10.77 4.75 -30.01
N PHE A 166 -9.84 5.61 -29.61
CA PHE A 166 -9.18 6.56 -30.51
C PHE A 166 -8.31 5.85 -31.54
N PHE A 167 -7.57 4.80 -31.15
CA PHE A 167 -6.80 3.95 -32.06
C PHE A 167 -7.68 3.21 -33.08
N LEU A 168 -8.86 2.75 -32.66
CA LEU A 168 -9.81 2.09 -33.57
C LEU A 168 -10.42 3.07 -34.58
N ILE A 169 -10.72 4.30 -34.18
CA ILE A 169 -11.21 5.36 -35.07
C ILE A 169 -10.12 5.76 -36.07
N PHE A 170 -8.88 5.96 -35.60
CA PHE A 170 -7.75 6.32 -36.47
C PHE A 170 -7.47 5.23 -37.52
N LYS A 171 -7.51 3.95 -37.15
CA LYS A 171 -7.37 2.82 -38.09
C LYS A 171 -8.52 2.69 -39.08
N HIS A 172 -9.70 3.20 -38.75
CA HIS A 172 -10.83 3.18 -39.68
C HIS A 172 -10.73 4.32 -40.72
N TYR A 173 -10.13 5.45 -40.35
CA TYR A 173 -10.02 6.62 -41.21
C TYR A 173 -8.77 6.65 -42.09
N TYR A 174 -7.74 5.87 -41.76
CA TYR A 174 -6.48 5.74 -42.49
C TYR A 174 -6.12 4.28 -42.72
#